data_AF-A5YXM9-F1
#
_entry.id   AF-A5YXM9-F1
#
_cell.length_a   1.000
_cell.length_b   1.000
_cell.length_c   1.000
_cell.angle_alpha   90.00
_cell.angle_beta   90.00
_cell.angle_gamma   90.00
#
_symmetry.space_group_name_H-M   'P 1'
#
loop_
_entity.id
_entity.type
_entity.pdbx_description
1 polymer ?
#
loop_
_entity_poly.entity_id
_entity_poly.type
_entity_poly.pdbx_seq_one_letter_code
_entity_poly.pdbx_strand_id
1 'polypeptide(L)'
;LKSFVETIDLNVSEPAAAHKHIPYVVILVKMAEEWAQSHSGNLPSTREEKKEFKDLVKSKMISTDEDNYKEAIEAAFKVFAPRGISSEVQKLINDSCAEVNSNSSAFWVMVAALKEFVL
;
A
#
# COMPACT_ATOMS: atom_id res chain seq x y z
N LEU A 1 -5.26 8.12 6.43
CA LEU A 1 -4.26 7.03 6.56
C LEU A 1 -3.00 7.49 7.28
N LYS A 2 -2.22 8.43 6.73
CA LYS A 2 -0.98 8.93 7.38
C LYS A 2 -1.17 9.34 8.83
N SER A 3 -2.15 10.21 9.09
CA SER A 3 -2.49 10.65 10.45
C SER A 3 -2.77 9.50 11.43
N PHE A 4 -3.42 8.42 10.98
CA PHE A 4 -3.66 7.23 11.80
C PHE A 4 -2.36 6.47 12.10
N VAL A 5 -1.51 6.27 11.09
CA VAL A 5 -0.22 5.58 11.24
C VAL A 5 0.73 6.35 12.16
N GLU A 6 0.72 7.69 12.10
CA GLU A 6 1.52 8.56 12.97
C GLU A 6 1.16 8.41 14.45
N THR A 7 -0.09 8.05 14.78
CA THR A 7 -0.51 7.86 16.18
C THR A 7 0.02 6.58 16.84
N ILE A 8 0.58 5.65 16.06
CA ILE A 8 1.02 4.34 16.55
C ILE A 8 2.55 4.33 16.63
N ASP A 9 3.10 3.94 17.78
CA ASP A 9 4.53 3.68 17.94
C ASP A 9 4.81 2.18 17.76
N LEU A 10 5.81 1.83 16.94
CA LEU A 10 6.26 0.45 16.78
C LEU A 10 7.18 0.00 17.91
N ASN A 11 7.78 0.92 18.67
CA ASN A 11 8.68 0.58 19.76
C ASN A 11 7.96 0.41 21.11
N VAL A 12 6.64 0.22 21.07
CA VAL A 12 5.81 0.05 22.26
C VAL A 12 6.28 -1.20 23.03
N SER A 13 6.71 -0.97 24.27
CA SER A 13 7.26 -2.03 25.14
C SER A 13 6.24 -2.53 26.15
N GLU A 14 5.21 -1.72 26.45
CA GLU A 14 4.18 -2.02 27.45
C GLU A 14 2.77 -1.61 26.98
N PRO A 15 1.74 -2.44 27.21
CA PRO A 15 1.84 -3.81 27.72
C PRO A 15 2.56 -4.72 26.71
N ALA A 16 3.23 -5.77 27.17
CA ALA A 16 4.02 -6.68 26.31
C ALA A 16 3.26 -7.23 25.07
N ALA A 17 1.92 -7.33 25.14
CA ALA A 17 1.09 -7.78 24.02
C ALA A 17 0.79 -6.69 22.97
N ALA A 18 0.99 -5.40 23.29
CA ALA A 18 0.58 -4.30 22.41
C ALA A 18 1.32 -4.32 21.06
N HIS A 19 2.60 -4.71 21.04
CA HIS A 19 3.37 -4.87 19.81
C HIS A 19 2.76 -5.92 18.85
N LYS A 20 2.20 -7.01 19.39
CA LYS A 20 1.55 -8.10 18.63
C LYS A 20 0.20 -7.72 18.02
N HIS A 21 -0.43 -6.67 18.54
CA HIS A 21 -1.74 -6.19 18.09
C HIS A 21 -1.65 -5.00 17.12
N ILE A 22 -0.44 -4.56 16.76
CA ILE A 22 -0.26 -3.53 15.74
C ILE A 22 -0.71 -4.11 14.38
N PRO A 23 -1.66 -3.47 13.67
CA PRO A 23 -2.08 -3.95 12.36
C PRO A 23 -0.91 -4.02 11.38
N TYR A 24 -0.80 -5.11 10.60
CA TYR A 24 0.33 -5.30 9.67
C TYR A 24 0.47 -4.15 8.66
N VAL A 25 -0.64 -3.50 8.29
CA VAL A 25 -0.63 -2.34 7.38
C VAL A 25 0.14 -1.17 7.99
N VAL A 26 0.04 -0.95 9.30
CA VAL A 26 0.78 0.11 10.01
C VAL A 26 2.27 -0.19 9.99
N ILE A 27 2.64 -1.46 10.21
CA ILE A 27 4.04 -1.93 10.10
C ILE A 27 4.56 -1.65 8.69
N LEU A 28 3.81 -2.07 7.65
CA LEU A 28 4.23 -1.86 6.26
C LEU A 28 4.41 -0.40 5.88
N VAL A 29 3.52 0.50 6.33
CA VAL A 29 3.65 1.94 6.03
C VAL A 29 4.91 2.50 6.69
N LYS A 30 5.15 2.21 7.97
CA LYS A 30 6.33 2.71 8.68
C LYS A 30 7.63 2.13 8.15
N MET A 31 7.66 0.85 7.79
CA MET A 31 8.83 0.23 7.16
C MET A 31 9.08 0.80 5.76
N ALA A 32 8.04 1.12 5.00
CA ALA A 32 8.19 1.81 3.72
C ALA A 32 8.76 3.21 3.88
N GLU A 33 8.37 3.94 4.93
CA GLU A 33 8.93 5.25 5.26
C GLU A 33 10.40 5.15 5.68
N GLU A 34 10.76 4.20 6.55
CA GLU A 34 12.15 3.93 6.96
C GLU A 34 13.03 3.53 5.77
N TRP A 35 12.51 2.67 4.90
CA TRP A 35 13.17 2.30 3.65
C TRP A 35 13.41 3.53 2.76
N ALA A 36 12.38 4.33 2.52
CA ALA A 36 12.46 5.50 1.65
C ALA A 36 13.48 6.53 2.16
N GLN A 37 13.61 6.70 3.48
CA GLN A 37 14.62 7.61 4.08
C GLN A 37 16.05 7.21 3.74
N SER A 38 16.33 5.91 3.59
CA SER A 38 17.66 5.39 3.22
C SER A 38 17.87 5.23 1.70
N HIS A 39 16.79 5.30 0.90
CA HIS A 39 16.81 5.02 -0.55
C HIS A 39 16.35 6.21 -1.41
N SER A 40 16.66 7.44 -0.97
CA SER A 40 16.34 8.68 -1.71
C SER A 40 14.85 8.85 -2.04
N GLY A 41 13.98 8.43 -1.13
CA GLY A 41 12.53 8.49 -1.28
C GLY A 41 11.92 7.34 -2.10
N ASN A 42 12.74 6.43 -2.64
CA ASN A 42 12.27 5.34 -3.49
C ASN A 42 11.80 4.15 -2.66
N LEU A 43 10.82 3.42 -3.20
CA LEU A 43 10.38 2.13 -2.67
C LEU A 43 11.20 1.00 -3.31
N PRO A 44 11.19 -0.21 -2.71
CA PRO A 44 11.86 -1.36 -3.30
C PRO A 44 11.36 -1.61 -4.73
N SER A 45 12.27 -1.84 -5.66
CA SER A 45 11.95 -1.98 -7.08
C SER A 45 12.56 -3.24 -7.68
N THR A 46 13.81 -3.54 -7.33
CA THR A 46 14.54 -4.74 -7.77
C THR A 46 14.16 -5.95 -6.93
N ARG A 47 14.54 -7.15 -7.40
CA ARG A 47 14.28 -8.39 -6.64
C ARG A 47 15.08 -8.39 -5.33
N GLU A 48 16.28 -7.85 -5.39
CA GLU A 48 17.22 -7.72 -4.28
C GLU A 48 16.66 -6.76 -3.24
N GLU A 49 16.25 -5.56 -3.65
CA GLU A 49 15.61 -4.57 -2.75
C GLU A 49 14.33 -5.12 -2.12
N LYS A 50 13.51 -5.86 -2.88
CA LYS A 50 12.29 -6.49 -2.34
C LYS A 50 12.59 -7.53 -1.27
N LYS A 51 13.72 -8.24 -1.39
CA LYS A 51 14.18 -9.18 -0.38
C LYS A 51 14.69 -8.42 0.85
N GLU A 52 15.54 -7.42 0.65
CA GLU A 52 16.07 -6.57 1.71
C GLU A 52 14.98 -5.87 2.51
N PHE A 53 13.92 -5.41 1.84
CA PHE A 53 12.75 -4.84 2.50
C PHE A 53 12.03 -5.85 3.40
N LYS A 54 11.86 -7.10 2.95
CA LYS A 54 11.27 -8.17 3.80
C LYS A 54 12.17 -8.49 4.98
N ASP A 55 13.48 -8.49 4.79
CA ASP A 55 14.46 -8.69 5.86
C ASP A 55 14.44 -7.52 6.85
N LEU A 56 14.25 -6.28 6.39
CA LEU A 56 14.03 -5.10 7.22
C LEU A 56 12.77 -5.25 8.08
N VAL A 57 11.62 -5.61 7.49
CA VAL A 57 10.37 -5.85 8.25
C VAL A 57 10.59 -6.93 9.31
N LYS A 58 11.25 -8.04 8.94
CA LYS A 58 11.56 -9.14 9.85
C LYS A 58 12.49 -8.73 10.99
N SER A 59 13.41 -7.79 10.75
CA SER A 59 14.36 -7.32 11.77
C SER A 59 13.70 -6.56 12.93
N LYS A 60 12.48 -6.03 12.72
CA LYS A 60 11.69 -5.33 13.75
C LYS A 60 10.80 -6.26 14.58
N MET A 61 10.73 -7.54 14.22
CA MET A 61 9.99 -8.55 14.98
C MET A 61 10.74 -8.85 16.29
N ILE A 62 10.03 -8.81 17.42
CA ILE A 62 10.60 -9.03 18.76
C ILE A 62 10.60 -10.51 19.12
N SER A 63 9.59 -11.26 18.69
CA SER A 63 9.47 -12.70 18.96
C SER A 63 8.94 -13.48 17.74
N THR A 64 9.15 -14.79 17.71
CA THR A 64 8.78 -15.64 16.56
C THR A 64 7.28 -15.90 16.43
N ASP A 65 6.49 -15.56 17.44
CA ASP A 65 5.04 -15.73 17.50
C ASP A 65 4.25 -14.46 17.16
N GLU A 66 4.85 -13.54 16.40
CA GLU A 66 4.21 -12.28 15.97
C GLU A 66 3.55 -12.42 14.60
N ASP A 67 2.27 -12.81 14.60
CA ASP A 67 1.52 -13.05 13.36
C ASP A 67 1.31 -11.78 12.53
N ASN A 68 1.25 -10.60 13.16
CA ASN A 68 1.19 -9.32 12.45
C ASN A 68 2.45 -9.04 11.61
N TYR A 69 3.64 -9.42 12.07
CA TYR A 69 4.89 -9.29 11.30
C TYR A 69 4.98 -10.36 10.21
N LYS A 70 4.53 -11.59 10.47
CA LYS A 70 4.43 -12.63 9.43
C LYS A 70 3.50 -12.18 8.30
N GLU A 71 2.32 -11.66 8.65
CA GLU A 71 1.37 -11.11 7.69
C GLU A 71 1.96 -9.91 6.94
N ALA A 72 2.70 -9.02 7.63
CA ALA A 72 3.40 -7.91 6.98
C ALA A 72 4.40 -8.41 5.93
N ILE A 73 5.22 -9.42 6.24
CA ILE A 73 6.22 -9.98 5.31
C ILE A 73 5.54 -10.63 4.10
N GLU A 74 4.45 -11.36 4.30
CA GLU A 74 3.65 -11.97 3.23
C GLU A 74 3.00 -10.89 2.35
N ALA A 75 2.48 -9.83 2.96
CA ALA A 75 1.82 -8.72 2.30
C ALA A 75 2.77 -7.62 1.80
N ALA A 76 4.09 -7.75 2.01
CA ALA A 76 5.08 -6.73 1.69
C ALA A 76 5.05 -6.31 0.21
N PHE A 77 4.59 -7.19 -0.68
CA PHE A 77 4.43 -6.86 -2.09
C PHE A 77 3.49 -5.68 -2.37
N LYS A 78 2.57 -5.38 -1.44
CA LYS A 78 1.68 -4.23 -1.54
C LYS A 78 2.43 -2.89 -1.48
N VAL A 79 3.62 -2.86 -0.87
CA VAL A 79 4.45 -1.66 -0.77
C VAL A 79 5.05 -1.28 -2.12
N PHE A 80 5.53 -2.28 -2.85
CA PHE A 80 6.25 -2.12 -4.11
C PHE A 80 5.45 -2.59 -5.34
N ALA A 81 4.15 -2.79 -5.18
CA ALA A 81 3.25 -3.00 -6.30
C ALA A 81 3.22 -1.73 -7.16
N PRO A 82 3.21 -1.86 -8.50
CA PRO A 82 3.03 -0.72 -9.38
C PRO A 82 1.81 0.09 -8.97
N ARG A 83 2.01 1.39 -8.74
CA ARG A 83 0.92 2.33 -8.45
C ARG A 83 0.34 2.85 -9.76
N GLY A 84 -0.96 3.06 -9.79
CA GLY A 84 -1.65 3.67 -10.91
C GLY A 84 -2.84 2.87 -11.41
N ILE A 85 -3.46 3.40 -12.45
CA ILE A 85 -4.63 2.81 -13.09
C ILE A 85 -4.17 1.69 -14.02
N SER A 86 -4.83 0.53 -13.98
CA SER A 86 -4.51 -0.58 -14.89
C SER A 86 -4.76 -0.21 -16.35
N SER A 87 -4.10 -0.89 -17.28
CA SER A 87 -4.24 -0.61 -18.72
C SER A 87 -5.68 -0.78 -19.22
N GLU A 88 -6.42 -1.70 -18.61
CA GLU A 88 -7.82 -2.00 -18.92
C GLU A 88 -8.73 -0.85 -18.51
N VAL A 89 -8.53 -0.30 -17.31
CA VAL A 89 -9.29 0.86 -16.84
C VAL A 89 -8.91 2.12 -17.62
N GLN A 90 -7.63 2.30 -17.97
CA GLN A 90 -7.20 3.38 -18.85
C GLN A 90 -7.88 3.31 -20.23
N LYS A 91 -7.99 2.12 -20.82
CA LYS A 91 -8.74 1.92 -22.08
C LYS A 91 -10.20 2.30 -21.92
N LEU A 92 -10.81 1.93 -20.80
CA LEU A 92 -12.23 2.21 -20.53
C LEU A 92 -12.52 3.70 -20.39
N ILE A 93 -11.72 4.45 -19.61
CA ILE A 93 -11.92 5.89 -19.40
C ILE A 93 -11.56 6.73 -20.63
N ASN A 94 -10.72 6.21 -21.52
CA ASN A 94 -10.36 6.85 -22.79
C ASN A 94 -11.25 6.42 -23.97
N ASP A 95 -12.23 5.54 -23.74
CA ASP A 95 -13.18 5.15 -24.77
C ASP A 95 -14.09 6.34 -25.11
N SER A 96 -14.42 6.49 -26.39
CA SER A 96 -15.40 7.49 -26.85
C SER A 96 -16.77 7.39 -26.14
N CYS A 97 -17.15 6.22 -25.64
CA CYS A 97 -18.39 6.02 -24.91
C CYS A 97 -18.37 6.69 -23.52
N ALA A 98 -17.19 7.01 -22.99
CA ALA A 98 -17.05 7.81 -21.78
C ALA A 98 -17.38 9.31 -22.01
N GLU A 99 -17.52 9.74 -23.27
CA GLU A 99 -18.08 11.05 -23.62
C GLU A 99 -19.62 10.95 -23.64
N VAL A 100 -20.22 11.17 -22.47
CA VAL A 100 -21.62 10.84 -22.23
C VAL A 100 -22.60 11.83 -22.85
N ASN A 101 -23.75 11.32 -23.26
CA ASN A 101 -24.89 12.10 -23.74
C ASN A 101 -26.21 11.52 -23.21
N SER A 102 -27.35 12.07 -23.64
CA SER A 102 -28.67 11.66 -23.15
C SER A 102 -29.03 10.19 -23.42
N ASN A 103 -28.34 9.52 -24.33
CA ASN A 103 -28.56 8.12 -24.69
C ASN A 103 -27.53 7.16 -24.06
N SER A 104 -26.56 7.68 -23.29
CA SER A 104 -25.54 6.85 -22.66
C SER A 104 -26.15 5.91 -21.62
N SER A 105 -25.63 4.68 -21.54
CA SER A 105 -26.03 3.74 -20.50
C SER A 105 -25.48 4.18 -19.14
N ALA A 106 -26.12 3.74 -18.05
CA ALA A 106 -25.68 4.03 -16.69
C ALA A 106 -24.22 3.60 -16.42
N PHE A 107 -23.76 2.52 -17.07
CA PHE A 107 -22.37 2.10 -17.01
C PHE A 107 -21.42 3.19 -17.51
N TRP A 108 -21.66 3.74 -18.70
CA TRP A 108 -20.80 4.77 -19.27
C TRP A 108 -20.87 6.10 -18.53
N VAL A 109 -21.99 6.41 -17.89
CA VAL A 109 -22.10 7.53 -16.94
C VAL A 109 -21.18 7.32 -15.73
N MET A 110 -21.10 6.11 -15.17
CA MET A 110 -20.16 5.81 -14.09
C MET A 110 -18.70 5.84 -14.56
N VAL A 111 -18.42 5.37 -15.78
CA VAL A 111 -17.07 5.46 -16.37
C VAL A 111 -16.64 6.91 -16.57
N ALA A 112 -17.53 7.76 -17.07
CA ALA A 112 -17.26 9.20 -17.21
C ALA A 112 -17.00 9.86 -15.85
N ALA A 113 -17.80 9.54 -14.83
CA ALA A 113 -17.56 10.02 -13.47
C ALA A 113 -16.21 9.53 -12.90
N LEU A 114 -15.83 8.29 -13.19
CA LEU A 114 -14.52 7.75 -12.82
C LEU A 114 -13.39 8.47 -13.56
N LYS A 115 -13.56 8.78 -14.85
CA LYS A 115 -12.59 9.55 -15.65
C LYS A 115 -12.34 10.91 -14.99
N GLU A 116 -13.39 11.65 -14.68
CA GLU A 116 -13.30 12.95 -14.01
C GLU A 116 -12.69 12.88 -12.60
N PHE A 117 -12.95 11.80 -11.85
CA PHE A 117 -12.36 11.63 -10.51
C PHE A 117 -10.85 11.38 -10.55
N VAL A 118 -10.35 10.77 -11.63
CA VAL A 118 -8.96 10.32 -11.74
C VAL A 118 -8.07 11.31 -12.48
N LEU A 119 -8.65 12.16 -13.34
CA LEU A 119 -7.96 13.32 -13.95
C LEU A 119 -7.67 14.41 -12.91
#